data_AF-A0AA44Z087-F1
#
_entry.id   AF-A0AA44Z087-F1
#
_cell.length_a   1.000
_cell.length_b   1.000
_cell.length_c   1.000
_cell.angle_alpha   90.00
_cell.angle_beta   90.00
_cell.angle_gamma   90.00
#
_symmetry.space_group_name_H-M   'P 1'
#
loop_
_entity.id
_entity.type
_entity.pdbx_description
1 polymer ?
#
loop_
_entity_poly.entity_id
_entity_poly.type
_entity_poly.pdbx_seq_one_letter_code
_entity_poly.pdbx_strand_id
1 'polypeptide(L)'
;MYFNKIIIYYAQMAANVYGAKPSVRSELNTVQLPQGWGQIDEKISQSGFMARAYRNAATGEVVVAYAGTTLEEGHALDDWIKGNVPAGVGGFSQQSSKP
;
A
#
# COMPACT_ATOMS: atom_id res chain seq x y z
N MET A 1 -3.26 -1.92 -25.26
CA MET A 1 -3.59 -0.72 -24.46
C MET A 1 -2.27 -0.06 -24.05
N TYR A 2 -2.04 1.21 -24.39
CA TYR A 2 -0.82 1.94 -24.02
C TYR A 2 -1.09 2.75 -22.75
N PHE A 3 -0.36 2.47 -21.67
CA PHE A 3 -0.45 3.27 -20.46
C PHE A 3 0.59 4.38 -20.49
N ASN A 4 0.22 5.56 -19.97
CA ASN A 4 1.18 6.61 -19.71
C ASN A 4 2.25 6.07 -18.72
N LYS A 5 3.53 6.36 -18.98
CA LYS A 5 4.68 5.90 -18.19
C LYS A 5 4.51 6.19 -16.69
N ILE A 6 3.89 7.32 -16.35
CA ILE A 6 3.64 7.70 -14.95
C ILE A 6 2.64 6.78 -14.24
N ILE A 7 1.64 6.26 -14.98
CA ILE A 7 0.66 5.32 -14.43
C ILE A 7 1.35 3.99 -14.08
N ILE A 8 2.28 3.54 -14.94
CA ILE A 8 3.09 2.34 -14.66
C ILE A 8 3.92 2.55 -13.40
N TYR A 9 4.53 3.73 -13.23
CA TYR A 9 5.34 4.04 -12.04
C TYR A 9 4.54 3.98 -10.75
N TYR A 10 3.33 4.58 -10.74
CA TYR A 10 2.47 4.50 -9.57
C TYR A 10 1.95 3.08 -9.31
N ALA A 11 1.66 2.31 -10.37
CA ALA A 11 1.29 0.91 -10.22
C ALA A 11 2.42 0.05 -9.62
N GLN A 12 3.67 0.30 -10.02
CA GLN A 12 4.84 -0.35 -9.43
C GLN A 12 5.02 0.01 -7.95
N MET A 13 4.79 1.27 -7.57
CA MET A 13 4.82 1.70 -6.16
C MET A 13 3.70 1.04 -5.34
N ALA A 14 2.49 0.94 -5.91
CA ALA A 14 1.36 0.26 -5.27
C ALA A 14 1.62 -1.24 -5.08
N ALA A 15 2.17 -1.92 -6.09
CA ALA A 15 2.56 -3.33 -5.98
C ALA A 15 3.60 -3.56 -4.89
N ASN A 16 4.57 -2.64 -4.76
CA ASN A 16 5.61 -2.73 -3.75
C ASN A 16 5.09 -2.66 -2.31
N VAL A 17 3.90 -2.11 -2.04
CA VAL A 17 3.36 -2.08 -0.67
C VAL A 17 3.10 -3.50 -0.16
N TYR A 18 2.74 -4.44 -1.05
CA TYR A 18 2.56 -5.84 -0.69
C TYR A 18 3.89 -6.58 -0.39
N GLY A 19 5.03 -6.05 -0.84
CA GLY A 19 6.35 -6.57 -0.50
C GLY A 19 6.85 -6.19 0.90
N ALA A 20 6.07 -5.42 1.67
CA ALA A 20 6.47 -4.87 2.97
C ALA A 20 6.50 -5.91 4.11
N LYS A 21 5.69 -6.96 4.04
CA LYS A 21 5.53 -7.90 5.15
C LYS A 21 5.99 -9.32 4.80
N PRO A 22 6.72 -9.99 5.71
CA PRO A 22 7.09 -11.39 5.58
C PRO A 22 5.97 -12.41 5.37
N SER A 23 4.74 -12.03 5.68
CA SER A 23 3.55 -12.89 5.68
C SER A 23 2.45 -12.32 4.77
N VAL A 24 2.85 -11.63 3.70
CA VAL A 24 2.00 -11.23 2.56
C VAL A 24 2.70 -11.71 1.27
N ARG A 25 3.44 -12.82 1.39
CA ARG A 25 4.74 -12.99 0.75
C ARG A 25 4.65 -13.74 -0.56
N SER A 26 4.90 -12.99 -1.62
CA SER A 26 5.82 -13.48 -2.63
C SER A 26 6.85 -12.40 -2.93
N GLU A 27 8.12 -12.77 -3.05
CA GLU A 27 9.18 -11.88 -3.56
C GLU A 27 8.82 -11.31 -4.95
N LEU A 28 7.82 -11.90 -5.63
CA LEU A 28 7.21 -11.40 -6.87
C LEU A 28 6.62 -9.98 -6.76
N ASN A 29 6.23 -9.52 -5.56
CA ASN A 29 5.70 -8.16 -5.36
C ASN A 29 6.79 -7.12 -5.05
N THR A 30 8.05 -7.53 -4.95
CA THR A 30 9.19 -6.61 -4.83
C THR A 30 9.62 -6.16 -6.21
N VAL A 31 8.97 -5.11 -6.71
CA VAL A 31 9.24 -4.57 -8.04
C VAL A 31 10.29 -3.47 -7.93
N GLN A 32 11.24 -3.43 -8.88
CA GLN A 32 12.22 -2.35 -8.91
C GLN A 32 11.52 -0.99 -9.04
N LEU A 33 11.92 -0.03 -8.21
CA LEU A 33 11.37 1.32 -8.29
C LEU A 33 11.77 2.01 -9.60
N PRO A 34 10.90 2.86 -10.15
CA PRO A 34 11.26 3.70 -11.29
C PRO A 34 12.49 4.55 -11.00
N GLN A 35 13.31 4.79 -12.02
CA GLN A 35 14.49 5.65 -11.88
C GLN A 35 14.11 7.03 -11.31
N GLY A 36 14.90 7.50 -10.34
CA GLY A 36 14.70 8.79 -9.68
C GLY A 36 13.71 8.74 -8.50
N TRP A 37 13.08 7.59 -8.23
CA TRP A 37 12.23 7.39 -7.06
C TRP A 37 12.94 6.60 -5.97
N GLY A 38 12.72 6.99 -4.72
CA GLY A 38 13.19 6.27 -3.55
C GLY A 38 12.09 6.13 -2.51
N GLN A 39 12.07 5.01 -1.79
CA GLN A 39 11.24 4.86 -0.60
C GLN A 39 11.80 5.75 0.51
N ILE A 40 10.92 6.49 1.19
CA ILE A 40 11.28 7.40 2.28
C ILE A 40 10.64 7.02 3.61
N ASP A 41 9.55 6.24 3.61
CA ASP A 41 8.91 5.74 4.83
C ASP A 41 8.06 4.49 4.56
N GLU A 42 7.76 3.73 5.62
CA GLU A 42 6.88 2.56 5.61
C GLU A 42 6.08 2.46 6.91
N LYS A 43 4.80 2.08 6.78
CA LYS A 43 3.94 1.76 7.92
C LYS A 43 3.30 0.41 7.72
N ILE A 44 3.48 -0.47 8.71
CA ILE A 44 2.73 -1.72 8.85
C ILE A 44 2.10 -1.71 10.25
N SER A 45 0.80 -1.99 10.32
CA SER A 45 0.08 -2.09 11.59
C SER A 45 -0.27 -3.54 11.94
N GLN A 46 -0.69 -3.76 13.19
CA GLN A 46 -1.19 -5.05 13.65
C GLN A 46 -2.51 -5.44 12.96
N SER A 47 -3.31 -4.48 12.49
CA SER A 47 -4.58 -4.74 11.80
C SER A 47 -4.41 -5.18 10.34
N GLY A 48 -3.18 -5.24 9.83
CA GLY A 48 -2.90 -5.56 8.43
C GLY A 48 -2.83 -4.34 7.50
N PHE A 49 -3.09 -3.13 8.00
CA PHE A 49 -2.87 -1.91 7.22
C PHE A 49 -1.39 -1.75 6.87
N MET A 50 -1.11 -1.50 5.59
CA MET A 50 0.23 -1.29 5.04
C MET A 50 0.25 -0.08 4.12
N ALA A 51 1.29 0.74 4.27
CA ALA A 51 1.55 1.87 3.39
C ALA A 51 3.06 2.09 3.20
N ARG A 52 3.44 2.60 2.04
CA ARG A 52 4.80 3.05 1.73
C ARG A 52 4.78 4.45 1.13
N ALA A 53 5.73 5.27 1.53
CA ALA A 53 5.91 6.60 0.96
C ALA A 53 7.15 6.62 0.07
N TYR A 54 7.02 7.25 -1.10
CA TYR A 54 8.07 7.40 -2.09
C TYR A 54 8.26 8.87 -2.43
N ARG A 55 9.50 9.24 -2.77
CA ARG A 55 9.82 10.59 -3.24
C ARG A 55 10.58 10.53 -4.56
N ASN A 56 10.18 11.37 -5.50
CA ASN A 56 10.94 11.64 -6.71
C ASN A 56 12.04 12.68 -6.40
N ALA A 57 13.30 12.32 -6.61
CA ALA A 57 14.43 13.19 -6.32
C ALA A 57 14.53 14.41 -7.25
N ALA A 58 14.04 14.29 -8.49
CA ALA A 58 14.12 15.37 -9.49
C ALA A 58 13.01 16.41 -9.33
N THR A 59 11.79 15.97 -9.01
CA THR A 59 10.61 16.86 -8.93
C THR A 59 10.22 17.21 -7.50
N GLY A 60 10.66 16.43 -6.51
CA GLY A 60 10.23 16.54 -5.12
C GLY A 60 8.85 15.95 -4.84
N GLU A 61 8.17 15.38 -5.85
CA GLU A 61 6.87 14.73 -5.72
C GLU A 61 6.90 13.61 -4.66
N VAL A 62 5.85 13.54 -3.84
CA VAL A 62 5.67 12.48 -2.83
C VAL A 62 4.43 11.67 -3.17
N VAL A 63 4.59 10.35 -3.18
CA VAL A 63 3.50 9.39 -3.40
C VAL A 63 3.39 8.52 -2.16
N VAL A 64 2.19 8.43 -1.59
CA VAL A 64 1.88 7.48 -0.52
C VAL A 64 0.99 6.39 -1.11
N ALA A 65 1.53 5.18 -1.19
CA ALA A 65 0.82 4.02 -1.68
C ALA A 65 0.30 3.20 -0.50
N TYR A 66 -0.94 2.74 -0.59
CA TYR A 66 -1.60 1.90 0.41
C TYR A 66 -1.84 0.53 -0.19
N ALA A 67 -1.67 -0.52 0.60
CA ALA A 67 -2.13 -1.84 0.22
C ALA A 67 -3.65 -1.88 0.25
N GLY A 68 -4.24 -2.65 -0.67
CA GLY A 68 -5.61 -3.10 -0.55
C GLY A 68 -5.71 -4.32 0.36
N THR A 69 -6.89 -4.93 0.39
CA THR A 69 -7.18 -6.10 1.22
C THR A 69 -6.35 -7.31 0.80
N THR A 70 -5.62 -7.88 1.76
CA THR A 70 -4.88 -9.13 1.57
C THR A 70 -5.75 -10.33 1.96
N LEU A 71 -5.71 -11.41 1.16
CA LEU A 71 -6.51 -12.62 1.41
C LEU A 71 -5.88 -13.60 2.41
N GLU A 72 -4.73 -13.29 3.02
CA GLU A 72 -4.00 -14.24 3.86
C GLU A 72 -4.57 -14.34 5.30
N GLU A 73 -4.79 -15.60 5.71
CA GLU A 73 -5.24 -16.12 7.02
C GLU A 73 -6.40 -15.37 7.72
N GLY A 74 -7.63 -15.51 7.24
CA GLY A 74 -8.84 -15.22 8.04
C GLY A 74 -9.17 -13.75 8.28
N HIS A 75 -8.29 -12.82 7.90
CA HIS A 75 -8.46 -11.38 8.11
C HIS A 75 -9.07 -10.62 6.93
N ALA A 76 -9.25 -11.27 5.77
CA ALA A 76 -9.72 -10.59 4.56
C ALA A 76 -11.16 -10.07 4.65
N LEU A 77 -12.05 -10.85 5.28
CA LEU A 77 -13.42 -10.42 5.57
C LEU A 77 -13.44 -9.33 6.64
N ASP A 78 -12.55 -9.40 7.63
CA ASP A 78 -12.45 -8.42 8.70
C ASP A 78 -11.89 -7.08 8.22
N ASP A 79 -10.88 -7.07 7.34
CA ASP A 79 -10.34 -5.86 6.74
C ASP A 79 -11.40 -5.12 5.90
N TRP A 80 -12.20 -5.88 5.14
CA TRP A 80 -13.32 -5.32 4.39
C TRP A 80 -14.45 -4.81 5.28
N ILE A 81 -14.95 -5.64 6.21
CA ILE A 81 -16.14 -5.35 7.02
C ILE A 81 -15.86 -4.37 8.16
N LYS A 82 -14.69 -4.44 8.80
CA LYS A 82 -14.32 -3.61 9.97
C LYS A 82 -13.36 -2.46 9.62
N GLY A 83 -12.77 -2.48 8.42
CA GLY A 83 -11.90 -1.44 7.90
C GLY A 83 -12.57 -0.60 6.81
N ASN A 84 -12.66 -1.18 5.61
CA ASN A 84 -13.01 -0.44 4.38
C ASN A 84 -14.45 0.05 4.35
N VAL A 85 -15.43 -0.78 4.74
CA VAL A 85 -16.85 -0.38 4.76
C VAL A 85 -17.08 0.76 5.77
N PRO A 86 -16.63 0.68 7.04
CA PRO A 86 -16.73 1.78 7.99
C PRO A 86 -16.04 3.05 7.50
N ALA A 87 -14.82 2.96 6.97
CA ALA A 87 -14.11 4.12 6.42
C ALA A 87 -14.89 4.78 5.27
N GLY A 88 -15.47 3.98 4.37
CA GLY A 88 -16.23 4.47 3.21
C GLY A 88 -17.55 5.16 3.55
N VAL A 89 -18.12 4.91 4.74
CA VAL A 89 -19.35 5.55 5.23
C VAL A 89 -19.10 6.60 6.31
N GLY A 90 -17.83 6.93 6.59
CA GLY A 90 -17.43 7.90 7.62
C GLY A 90 -17.53 7.38 9.07
N GLY A 91 -17.63 6.06 9.26
CA GLY A 91 -17.61 5.40 10.55
C GLY A 91 -16.20 5.09 11.06
N PHE A 92 -16.09 4.66 12.31
CA PHE A 92 -14.81 4.26 12.91
C PHE A 92 -14.27 3.00 12.24
N SER A 93 -13.15 3.14 11.51
CA SER A 93 -12.37 2.03 10.97
C SER A 93 -11.28 1.62 11.96
N GLN A 94 -11.10 0.32 12.15
CA GLN A 94 -9.98 -0.21 12.95
C GLN A 94 -8.60 0.15 12.37
N GLN A 95 -8.54 0.49 11.08
CA GLN A 95 -7.32 1.00 10.43
C GLN A 95 -7.02 2.45 10.80
N SER A 96 -8.01 3.21 11.29
CA SER A 96 -7.90 4.63 11.65
C SER A 96 -7.97 4.89 13.15
N SER A 97 -8.38 3.89 13.96
CA SER A 97 -8.29 3.95 15.41
C SER A 97 -6.83 3.86 15.83
N LYS A 98 -6.30 4.94 16.42
CA LYS A 98 -5.03 4.87 17.15
C LYS A 98 -5.16 3.85 18.29
N PRO A 99 -4.09 3.09 18.63
CA PRO A 99 -4.01 2.46 19.93
C PRO A 99 -4.05 3.50 21.06
#